data_AF-A0A9D7HU69-F1
#
_entry.id   AF-A0A9D7HU69-F1
#
_cell.length_a   1.000
_cell.length_b   1.000
_cell.length_c   1.000
_cell.angle_alpha   90.00
_cell.angle_beta   90.00
_cell.angle_gamma   90.00
#
_symmetry.space_group_name_H-M   'P 1'
#
loop_
_entity.id
_entity.type
_entity.pdbx_description
1 polymer ?
#
loop_
_entity_poly.entity_id
_entity_poly.type
_entity_poly.pdbx_seq_one_letter_code
_entity_poly.pdbx_strand_id
1 'polypeptide(L)'
;MPTVIWFHGLSADKELHQPELERFAASGFLAVGIDSAGHGERRMPDLDSRFSQPREVTGRLFYALVAQTVAEVPRIIDTLIDRGMSDPNRIGAAGVSMGACIVYGAVATEPRICGAVALLGSPEWTHPDSPHCRADSFYPTALLSITAELDEVVPPVAARNLHDKLAARYAARPERLMYRQIAGAPHFLTPEDWLRAVGEAIAWLQRFAK
;
A
#
# COMPACT_ATOMS: atom_id res chain seq x y z
N MET A 1 7.86 17.66 -7.65
CA MET A 1 8.84 16.68 -7.11
C MET A 1 8.27 15.27 -7.27
N PRO A 2 9.06 14.20 -7.38
CA PRO A 2 8.53 12.85 -7.27
C PRO A 2 7.97 12.65 -5.86
N THR A 3 6.82 12.01 -5.74
CA THR A 3 6.08 11.91 -4.48
C THR A 3 5.84 10.46 -4.14
N VAL A 4 5.89 10.12 -2.85
CA VAL A 4 5.36 8.86 -2.32
C VAL A 4 4.27 9.17 -1.30
N ILE A 5 3.10 8.57 -1.50
CA ILE A 5 2.02 8.57 -0.51
C ILE A 5 2.15 7.29 0.31
N TRP A 6 2.29 7.43 1.62
CA TRP A 6 2.48 6.33 2.56
C TRP A 6 1.22 6.08 3.40
N PHE A 7 0.78 4.83 3.47
CA PHE A 7 -0.36 4.38 4.27
C PHE A 7 0.08 3.41 5.37
N HIS A 8 -0.32 3.72 6.61
CA HIS A 8 0.03 2.95 7.81
C HIS A 8 -0.86 1.69 8.00
N GLY A 9 -0.46 0.82 8.94
CA GLY A 9 -1.23 -0.37 9.33
C GLY A 9 -2.46 -0.07 10.19
N LEU A 10 -3.32 -1.08 10.41
CA LEU A 10 -4.51 -0.95 11.24
C LEU A 10 -4.12 -0.50 12.67
N SER A 11 -4.94 0.35 13.27
CA SER A 11 -4.76 0.97 14.60
C SER A 11 -3.55 1.90 14.77
N ALA A 12 -2.67 2.03 13.77
CA ALA A 12 -1.54 2.97 13.77
C ALA A 12 -1.93 4.39 13.28
N ASP A 13 -0.92 5.22 13.05
CA ASP A 13 -1.01 6.59 12.51
C ASP A 13 0.20 6.90 11.61
N LYS A 14 0.21 8.10 11.02
CA LYS A 14 1.32 8.57 10.17
C LYS A 14 2.62 8.80 10.96
N GLU A 15 2.53 9.22 12.23
CA GLU A 15 3.70 9.51 13.09
C GLU A 15 4.52 8.24 13.40
N LEU A 16 3.87 7.10 13.61
CA LEU A 16 4.55 5.81 13.83
C LEU A 16 5.49 5.46 12.67
N HIS A 17 5.15 5.90 11.45
CA HIS A 17 5.92 5.68 10.23
C HIS A 17 6.81 6.85 9.83
N GLN A 18 7.05 7.81 10.73
CA GLN A 18 8.02 8.88 10.52
C GLN A 18 9.40 8.35 10.06
N PRO A 19 9.97 7.26 10.62
CA PRO A 19 11.25 6.73 10.14
C PRO A 19 11.25 6.31 8.68
N GLU A 20 10.15 5.73 8.17
CA GLU A 20 10.03 5.37 6.75
C GLU A 20 9.89 6.62 5.88
N LEU A 21 9.05 7.57 6.29
CA LEU A 21 8.85 8.84 5.59
C LEU A 21 10.17 9.61 5.45
N GLU A 22 10.96 9.69 6.52
CA GLU A 22 12.28 10.33 6.51
C GLU A 22 13.25 9.64 5.54
N ARG A 23 13.23 8.30 5.45
CA ARG A 23 14.07 7.54 4.51
C ARG A 23 13.66 7.79 3.06
N PHE A 24 12.36 7.88 2.76
CA PHE A 24 11.88 8.27 1.43
C PHE A 24 12.27 9.71 1.10
N ALA A 25 12.12 10.63 2.04
CA ALA A 25 12.51 12.02 1.87
C ALA A 25 14.01 12.16 1.59
N ALA A 26 14.85 11.49 2.38
CA ALA A 26 16.30 11.44 2.16
C ALA A 26 16.69 10.82 0.80
N SER A 27 15.81 9.99 0.23
CA SER A 27 15.99 9.37 -1.09
C SER A 27 15.52 10.25 -2.25
N GLY A 28 15.03 11.46 -1.97
CA GLY A 28 14.66 12.49 -2.93
C GLY A 28 13.18 12.54 -3.31
N PHE A 29 12.30 11.98 -2.48
CA PHE A 29 10.84 12.10 -2.65
C PHE A 29 10.25 13.20 -1.78
N LEU A 30 9.12 13.75 -2.21
CA LEU A 30 8.12 14.25 -1.28
C LEU A 30 7.46 13.04 -0.59
N ALA A 31 7.75 12.80 0.68
CA ALA A 31 7.11 11.73 1.44
C ALA A 31 5.88 12.26 2.19
N VAL A 32 4.71 11.71 1.89
CA VAL A 32 3.42 12.15 2.46
C VAL A 32 2.80 11.00 3.24
N GLY A 33 2.82 11.09 4.57
CA GLY A 33 2.12 10.15 5.45
C GLY A 33 0.64 10.52 5.57
N ILE A 34 -0.24 9.53 5.41
CA ILE A 34 -1.69 9.71 5.49
C ILE A 34 -2.21 9.02 6.74
N ASP A 35 -2.90 9.79 7.61
CA ASP A 35 -3.81 9.20 8.58
C ASP A 35 -5.01 8.64 7.84
N SER A 36 -5.11 7.31 7.81
CA SER A 36 -6.18 6.60 7.13
C SER A 36 -7.52 6.88 7.81
N ALA A 37 -8.63 6.65 7.10
CA ALA A 37 -9.96 6.84 7.66
C ALA A 37 -10.09 6.11 9.02
N GLY A 38 -10.59 6.82 10.04
CA GLY A 38 -10.79 6.29 11.38
C GLY A 38 -9.52 6.11 12.24
N HIS A 39 -8.37 6.63 11.83
CA HIS A 39 -7.06 6.47 12.49
C HIS A 39 -6.32 7.80 12.72
N GLY A 40 -5.21 7.79 13.46
CA GLY A 40 -4.40 8.99 13.76
C GLY A 40 -5.22 10.18 14.28
N GLU A 41 -5.06 11.35 13.68
CA GLU A 41 -5.81 12.57 14.08
C GLU A 41 -7.32 12.48 13.86
N ARG A 42 -7.77 11.52 13.04
CA ARG A 42 -9.18 11.24 12.73
C ARG A 42 -9.63 9.91 13.36
N ARG A 43 -8.97 9.48 14.43
CA ARG A 43 -9.24 8.22 15.12
C ARG A 43 -10.66 8.15 15.66
N MET A 44 -11.33 7.04 15.38
CA MET A 44 -12.64 6.75 15.99
C MET A 44 -12.47 6.43 17.49
N PRO A 45 -13.28 7.02 18.39
CA PRO A 45 -13.16 6.76 19.83
C PRO A 45 -13.32 5.29 20.24
N ASP A 46 -14.05 4.52 19.44
CA ASP A 46 -14.37 3.12 19.68
C ASP A 46 -13.65 2.16 18.70
N LEU A 47 -12.57 2.62 18.05
CA LEU A 47 -11.84 1.80 17.07
C LEU A 47 -11.35 0.48 17.68
N ASP A 48 -10.68 0.54 18.82
CA ASP A 48 -10.07 -0.65 19.45
C ASP A 48 -11.13 -1.65 19.92
N SER A 49 -12.25 -1.16 20.47
CA SER A 49 -13.34 -2.04 20.91
C SER A 49 -14.05 -2.71 19.73
N ARG A 50 -14.18 -2.01 18.59
CA ARG A 50 -14.69 -2.59 17.34
C ARG A 50 -13.75 -3.65 16.80
N PHE A 51 -12.45 -3.39 16.75
CA PHE A 51 -11.45 -4.33 16.21
C PHE A 51 -11.02 -5.45 17.17
N SER A 52 -11.52 -5.43 18.41
CA SER A 52 -11.43 -6.56 19.34
C SER A 52 -12.42 -7.68 19.04
N GLN A 53 -13.38 -7.47 18.13
CA GLN A 53 -14.37 -8.47 17.71
C GLN A 53 -13.78 -9.44 16.67
N PRO A 54 -14.37 -10.64 16.47
CA PRO A 54 -13.94 -11.59 15.44
C PRO A 54 -13.89 -10.99 14.04
N ARG A 55 -12.98 -11.49 13.18
CA ARG A 55 -12.75 -10.95 11.82
C ARG A 55 -14.00 -10.95 10.95
N GLU A 56 -14.89 -11.92 11.15
CA GLU A 56 -16.17 -12.04 10.45
C GLU A 56 -17.09 -10.85 10.73
N VAL A 57 -16.95 -10.25 11.92
CA VAL A 57 -17.70 -9.08 12.36
C VAL A 57 -17.01 -7.79 11.89
N THR A 58 -15.69 -7.73 12.01
CA THR A 58 -14.90 -6.51 11.75
C THR A 58 -14.60 -6.30 10.27
N GLY A 59 -14.70 -7.34 9.43
CA GLY A 59 -14.36 -7.28 8.01
C GLY A 59 -15.10 -6.18 7.23
N ARG A 60 -16.38 -5.93 7.54
CA ARG A 60 -17.15 -4.83 6.90
C ARG A 60 -16.62 -3.45 7.28
N LEU A 61 -16.28 -3.24 8.56
CA LEU A 61 -15.71 -1.99 9.02
C LEU A 61 -14.31 -1.78 8.44
N PHE A 62 -13.47 -2.82 8.49
CA PHE A 62 -12.14 -2.80 7.88
C PHE A 62 -12.21 -2.36 6.42
N TYR A 63 -13.08 -3.00 5.64
CA TYR A 63 -13.29 -2.65 4.24
C TYR A 63 -13.77 -1.20 4.09
N ALA A 64 -14.73 -0.75 4.90
CA ALA A 64 -15.23 0.62 4.83
C ALA A 64 -14.11 1.66 5.05
N LEU A 65 -13.23 1.43 6.03
CA LEU A 65 -12.10 2.33 6.30
C LEU A 65 -11.07 2.32 5.15
N VAL A 66 -10.75 1.13 4.61
CA VAL A 66 -9.86 1.00 3.44
C VAL A 66 -10.47 1.71 2.22
N ALA A 67 -11.73 1.43 1.89
CA ALA A 67 -12.42 1.99 0.73
C ALA A 67 -12.57 3.51 0.84
N GLN A 68 -12.89 4.02 2.02
CA GLN A 68 -12.94 5.47 2.27
C GLN A 68 -11.57 6.10 2.03
N THR A 69 -10.49 5.50 2.53
CA THR A 69 -9.14 6.02 2.32
C THR A 69 -8.73 5.99 0.85
N VAL A 70 -9.07 4.91 0.13
CA VAL A 70 -8.83 4.80 -1.33
C VAL A 70 -9.57 5.90 -2.10
N ALA A 71 -10.81 6.21 -1.73
CA ALA A 71 -11.60 7.26 -2.36
C ALA A 71 -11.03 8.69 -2.15
N GLU A 72 -10.20 8.89 -1.12
CA GLU A 72 -9.53 10.17 -0.86
C GLU A 72 -8.26 10.37 -1.71
N VAL A 73 -7.66 9.29 -2.24
CA VAL A 73 -6.38 9.33 -2.97
C VAL A 73 -6.37 10.31 -4.14
N PRO A 74 -7.38 10.35 -5.04
CA PRO A 74 -7.37 11.29 -6.16
C PRO A 74 -7.30 12.74 -5.68
N ARG A 75 -8.05 13.08 -4.62
CA ARG A 75 -8.09 14.45 -4.07
C ARG A 75 -6.77 14.83 -3.38
N ILE A 76 -6.11 13.87 -2.72
CA ILE A 76 -4.77 14.06 -2.15
C ILE A 76 -3.79 14.40 -3.27
N ILE A 77 -3.78 13.60 -4.34
CA ILE A 77 -2.92 13.81 -5.51
C ILE A 77 -3.20 15.17 -6.15
N ASP A 78 -4.47 15.50 -6.42
CA ASP A 78 -4.86 16.79 -6.99
C ASP A 78 -4.30 17.94 -6.15
N THR A 79 -4.49 17.88 -4.83
CA THR A 79 -4.03 18.91 -3.90
C THR A 79 -2.51 19.10 -3.96
N LEU A 80 -1.75 18.00 -4.06
CA LEU A 80 -0.29 18.06 -4.14
C LEU A 80 0.19 18.63 -5.48
N ILE A 81 -0.50 18.31 -6.57
CA ILE A 81 -0.20 18.87 -7.91
C ILE A 81 -0.57 20.34 -7.99
N ASP A 82 -1.77 20.71 -7.56
CA ASP A 82 -2.29 22.09 -7.60
C ASP A 82 -1.43 23.06 -6.80
N ARG A 83 -0.82 22.58 -5.70
CA ARG A 83 0.14 23.34 -4.88
C ARG A 83 1.55 23.38 -5.46
N GLY A 84 1.80 22.76 -6.62
CA GLY A 84 3.12 22.66 -7.25
C GLY A 84 4.10 21.76 -6.49
N MET A 85 3.62 20.94 -5.55
CA MET A 85 4.47 20.09 -4.70
C MET A 85 4.84 18.79 -5.44
N SER A 86 3.89 18.18 -6.14
CA SER A 86 4.07 16.92 -6.86
C SER A 86 4.08 17.10 -8.37
N ASP A 87 4.92 16.31 -9.05
CA ASP A 87 4.81 16.12 -10.50
C ASP A 87 3.71 15.06 -10.77
N PRO A 88 2.73 15.33 -11.65
CA PRO A 88 1.62 14.42 -11.93
C PRO A 88 2.03 13.06 -12.53
N ASN A 89 3.23 12.94 -13.10
CA ASN A 89 3.72 11.70 -13.72
C ASN A 89 4.68 10.91 -12.81
N ARG A 90 4.95 11.40 -11.60
CA ARG A 90 5.97 10.86 -10.68
C ARG A 90 5.37 10.62 -9.30
N ILE A 91 4.27 9.87 -9.27
CA ILE A 91 3.51 9.57 -8.05
C ILE A 91 3.66 8.09 -7.73
N GLY A 92 4.28 7.81 -6.60
CA GLY A 92 4.37 6.51 -5.98
C GLY A 92 3.37 6.35 -4.84
N ALA A 93 2.98 5.11 -4.55
CA ALA A 93 2.24 4.75 -3.35
C ALA A 93 2.93 3.61 -2.61
N ALA A 94 2.96 3.66 -1.29
CA ALA A 94 3.48 2.58 -0.46
C ALA A 94 2.64 2.41 0.81
N GLY A 95 2.61 1.22 1.36
CA GLY A 95 1.90 1.00 2.62
C GLY A 95 2.09 -0.41 3.16
N VAL A 96 1.73 -0.58 4.43
CA VAL A 96 1.90 -1.84 5.16
C VAL A 96 0.59 -2.35 5.74
N SER A 97 0.36 -3.67 5.68
CA SER A 97 -0.84 -4.31 6.24
C SER A 97 -2.12 -3.69 5.67
N MET A 98 -2.95 -3.02 6.49
CA MET A 98 -4.08 -2.22 6.01
C MET A 98 -3.67 -1.20 4.93
N GLY A 99 -2.53 -0.54 5.10
CA GLY A 99 -1.98 0.40 4.13
C GLY A 99 -1.65 -0.24 2.79
N ALA A 100 -1.20 -1.50 2.78
CA ALA A 100 -0.99 -2.25 1.55
C ALA A 100 -2.31 -2.62 0.87
N CYS A 101 -3.37 -2.93 1.64
CA CYS A 101 -4.71 -3.07 1.09
C CYS A 101 -5.18 -1.78 0.41
N ILE A 102 -4.93 -0.62 1.02
CA ILE A 102 -5.20 0.70 0.44
C ILE A 102 -4.40 0.91 -0.85
N VAL A 103 -3.11 0.56 -0.89
CA VAL A 103 -2.28 0.65 -2.10
C VAL A 103 -2.87 -0.16 -3.25
N TYR A 104 -3.29 -1.41 -3.04
CA TYR A 104 -3.94 -2.20 -4.09
C TYR A 104 -5.22 -1.54 -4.60
N GLY A 105 -6.03 -0.97 -3.71
CA GLY A 105 -7.22 -0.20 -4.06
C GLY A 105 -6.91 1.03 -4.89
N ALA A 106 -5.94 1.83 -4.44
CA ALA A 106 -5.51 3.05 -5.09
C ALA A 106 -4.99 2.77 -6.50
N VAL A 107 -4.11 1.77 -6.68
CA VAL A 107 -3.61 1.36 -8.00
C VAL A 107 -4.76 0.97 -8.94
N ALA A 108 -5.79 0.28 -8.41
CA ALA A 108 -6.91 -0.14 -9.23
C ALA A 108 -7.85 1.00 -9.68
N THR A 109 -7.73 2.20 -9.10
CA THR A 109 -8.64 3.32 -9.38
C THR A 109 -7.95 4.62 -9.79
N GLU A 110 -6.64 4.71 -9.64
CA GLU A 110 -5.89 5.96 -9.84
C GLU A 110 -4.71 5.75 -10.81
N PRO A 111 -4.90 6.04 -12.12
CA PRO A 111 -3.91 5.78 -13.16
C PRO A 111 -2.66 6.65 -13.05
N ARG A 112 -2.66 7.72 -12.24
CA ARG A 112 -1.48 8.58 -12.02
C ARG A 112 -0.43 7.93 -11.12
N ILE A 113 -0.77 6.87 -10.37
CA ILE A 113 0.21 6.11 -9.59
C ILE A 113 1.08 5.30 -10.57
N CYS A 114 2.32 5.73 -10.78
CA CYS A 114 3.25 5.10 -11.72
C CYS A 114 4.11 4.00 -11.08
N GLY A 115 4.23 3.98 -9.75
CA GLY A 115 4.87 2.92 -8.97
C GLY A 115 4.16 2.67 -7.64
N ALA A 116 4.11 1.41 -7.20
CA ALA A 116 3.39 0.99 -6.00
C ALA A 116 4.16 -0.09 -5.24
N VAL A 117 4.12 -0.02 -3.90
CA VAL A 117 4.70 -1.04 -3.01
C VAL A 117 3.68 -1.45 -1.95
N ALA A 118 3.31 -2.73 -1.93
CA ALA A 118 2.41 -3.31 -0.95
C ALA A 118 3.20 -4.24 -0.01
N LEU A 119 3.39 -3.82 1.25
CA LEU A 119 4.09 -4.58 2.29
C LEU A 119 3.05 -5.33 3.15
N LEU A 120 3.17 -6.66 3.24
CA LEU A 120 2.43 -7.49 4.21
C LEU A 120 0.89 -7.30 4.16
N GLY A 121 0.35 -7.08 2.95
CA GLY A 121 -1.06 -6.80 2.71
C GLY A 121 -1.69 -7.72 1.68
N SER A 122 -3.01 -7.64 1.58
CA SER A 122 -3.81 -8.45 0.66
C SER A 122 -4.58 -7.58 -0.36
N PRO A 123 -4.63 -7.99 -1.64
CA PRO A 123 -5.50 -7.36 -2.64
C PRO A 123 -6.94 -7.88 -2.57
N GLU A 124 -7.23 -8.87 -1.72
CA GLU A 124 -8.55 -9.46 -1.53
C GLU A 124 -9.33 -8.72 -0.43
N TRP A 125 -10.48 -8.20 -0.81
CA TRP A 125 -11.41 -7.50 0.05
C TRP A 125 -12.72 -8.27 0.08
N THR A 126 -13.48 -8.13 1.16
CA THR A 126 -14.83 -8.70 1.31
C THR A 126 -15.88 -7.88 0.55
N HIS A 127 -15.60 -7.55 -0.72
CA HIS A 127 -16.46 -6.74 -1.59
C HIS A 127 -16.29 -7.11 -3.08
N PRO A 128 -17.35 -7.03 -3.92
CA PRO A 128 -17.26 -7.34 -5.36
C PRO A 128 -16.24 -6.49 -6.14
N ASP A 129 -16.04 -5.24 -5.71
CA ASP A 129 -15.06 -4.31 -6.29
C ASP A 129 -13.62 -4.50 -5.77
N SER A 130 -13.31 -5.68 -5.22
CA SER A 130 -12.00 -5.95 -4.68
C SER A 130 -10.90 -5.82 -5.76
N PRO A 131 -9.72 -5.25 -5.43
CA PRO A 131 -8.64 -5.00 -6.38
C PRO A 131 -8.24 -6.22 -7.21
N HIS A 132 -8.17 -7.41 -6.61
CA HIS A 132 -7.79 -8.63 -7.33
C HIS A 132 -8.78 -9.01 -8.47
N CYS A 133 -10.02 -8.52 -8.43
CA CYS A 133 -11.00 -8.69 -9.51
C CYS A 133 -10.72 -7.76 -10.70
N ARG A 134 -10.01 -6.64 -10.48
CA ARG A 134 -9.74 -5.58 -11.47
C ARG A 134 -8.31 -5.67 -12.03
N ALA A 135 -7.85 -6.86 -12.40
CA ALA A 135 -6.47 -7.06 -12.86
C ALA A 135 -6.07 -6.15 -14.04
N ASP A 136 -7.01 -5.78 -14.90
CA ASP A 136 -6.74 -4.93 -16.06
C ASP A 136 -6.42 -3.47 -15.68
N SER A 137 -6.77 -2.99 -14.48
CA SER A 137 -6.45 -1.63 -14.02
C SER A 137 -5.05 -1.50 -13.41
N PHE A 138 -4.33 -2.61 -13.19
CA PHE A 138 -3.00 -2.56 -12.59
C PHE A 138 -1.92 -2.12 -13.56
N TYR A 139 -1.99 -2.57 -14.82
CA TYR A 139 -1.05 -2.13 -15.84
C TYR A 139 -1.44 -0.71 -16.31
N PRO A 140 -0.48 0.23 -16.43
CA PRO A 140 0.96 0.03 -16.46
C PRO A 140 1.69 0.30 -15.13
N THR A 141 1.03 0.50 -13.99
CA THR A 141 1.69 0.81 -12.71
C THR A 141 2.76 -0.22 -12.35
N ALA A 142 3.94 0.21 -11.92
CA ALA A 142 4.96 -0.73 -11.47
C ALA A 142 4.64 -1.23 -10.06
N LEU A 143 4.26 -2.50 -9.90
CA LEU A 143 3.83 -3.07 -8.63
C LEU A 143 4.90 -4.01 -8.02
N LEU A 144 5.31 -3.69 -6.79
CA LEU A 144 6.05 -4.59 -5.90
C LEU A 144 5.16 -5.02 -4.74
N SER A 145 5.03 -6.33 -4.53
CA SER A 145 4.40 -6.88 -3.32
C SER A 145 5.43 -7.66 -2.51
N ILE A 146 5.61 -7.30 -1.24
CA ILE A 146 6.47 -8.00 -0.29
C ILE A 146 5.58 -8.62 0.77
N THR A 147 5.65 -9.94 0.94
CA THR A 147 4.86 -10.71 1.91
C THR A 147 5.77 -11.47 2.87
N ALA A 148 5.20 -11.98 3.97
CA ALA A 148 5.90 -12.83 4.92
C ALA A 148 5.38 -14.27 4.82
N GLU A 149 6.28 -15.27 4.93
CA GLU A 149 5.93 -16.68 4.73
C GLU A 149 4.97 -17.23 5.78
N LEU A 150 5.20 -16.91 7.05
CA LEU A 150 4.44 -17.39 8.20
C LEU A 150 3.43 -16.33 8.68
N ASP A 151 2.95 -15.49 7.77
CA ASP A 151 1.98 -14.43 8.08
C ASP A 151 0.58 -15.01 8.30
N GLU A 152 0.18 -15.16 9.57
CA GLU A 152 -1.16 -15.58 9.96
C GLU A 152 -2.15 -14.41 10.06
N VAL A 153 -1.66 -13.16 10.01
CA VAL A 153 -2.51 -11.97 10.05
C VAL A 153 -3.07 -11.70 8.66
N VAL A 154 -2.19 -11.66 7.67
CA VAL A 154 -2.47 -11.45 6.25
C VAL A 154 -1.73 -12.51 5.42
N PRO A 155 -2.36 -13.66 5.16
CA PRO A 155 -1.71 -14.74 4.43
C PRO A 155 -1.20 -14.32 3.04
N PRO A 156 0.00 -14.78 2.62
CA PRO A 156 0.66 -14.31 1.40
C PRO A 156 -0.03 -14.75 0.09
N VAL A 157 -0.94 -15.72 0.17
CA VAL A 157 -1.54 -16.39 -0.99
C VAL A 157 -2.26 -15.43 -1.93
N ALA A 158 -3.04 -14.49 -1.39
CA ALA A 158 -3.83 -13.55 -2.19
C ALA A 158 -2.94 -12.63 -3.04
N ALA A 159 -1.85 -12.12 -2.45
CA ALA A 159 -0.89 -11.29 -3.17
C ALA A 159 -0.17 -12.10 -4.26
N ARG A 160 0.24 -13.34 -3.97
CA ARG A 160 0.87 -14.24 -4.95
C ARG A 160 -0.06 -14.51 -6.14
N ASN A 161 -1.30 -14.89 -5.86
CA ASN A 161 -2.32 -15.18 -6.88
C ASN A 161 -2.57 -13.98 -7.79
N LEU A 162 -2.59 -12.76 -7.21
CA LEU A 162 -2.70 -11.54 -8.03
C LEU A 162 -1.50 -11.39 -8.98
N HIS A 163 -0.27 -11.59 -8.51
CA HIS A 163 0.93 -11.49 -9.36
C HIS A 163 0.91 -12.53 -10.48
N ASP A 164 0.51 -13.77 -10.20
CA ASP A 164 0.36 -14.82 -11.22
C ASP A 164 -0.67 -14.39 -12.28
N LYS A 165 -1.80 -13.82 -11.86
CA LYS A 165 -2.84 -13.29 -12.76
C LYS A 165 -2.34 -12.08 -13.58
N LEU A 166 -1.50 -11.24 -13.01
CA LEU A 166 -0.95 -10.05 -13.67
C LEU A 166 0.18 -10.38 -14.65
N ALA A 167 0.88 -11.52 -14.50
CA ALA A 167 2.08 -11.86 -15.27
C ALA A 167 1.89 -11.70 -16.79
N ALA A 168 0.76 -12.17 -17.34
CA ALA A 168 0.46 -12.06 -18.76
C ALA A 168 0.30 -10.59 -19.24
N ARG A 169 -0.23 -9.70 -18.39
CA ARG A 169 -0.41 -8.27 -18.70
C ARG A 169 0.91 -7.53 -18.71
N TYR A 170 1.83 -7.93 -17.83
CA TYR A 170 3.15 -7.33 -17.72
C TYR A 170 4.20 -7.99 -18.63
N ALA A 171 3.82 -8.95 -19.48
CA ALA A 171 4.77 -9.70 -20.32
C ALA A 171 5.64 -8.81 -21.22
N ALA A 172 5.13 -7.66 -21.68
CA ALA A 172 5.89 -6.71 -22.49
C ALA A 172 6.86 -5.84 -21.66
N ARG A 173 6.60 -5.70 -20.35
CA ARG A 173 7.37 -4.88 -19.39
C ARG A 173 7.49 -5.63 -18.05
N PRO A 174 8.10 -6.84 -18.03
CA PRO A 174 8.09 -7.72 -16.86
C PRO A 174 8.84 -7.09 -15.67
N GLU A 175 9.73 -6.13 -15.92
CA GLU A 175 10.45 -5.43 -14.88
C GLU A 175 9.56 -4.56 -13.98
N ARG A 176 8.31 -4.28 -14.41
CA ARG A 176 7.33 -3.48 -13.67
C ARG A 176 6.43 -4.33 -12.75
N LEU A 177 6.65 -5.63 -12.64
CA LEU A 177 5.91 -6.50 -11.72
C LEU A 177 6.89 -7.35 -10.92
N MET A 178 6.81 -7.28 -9.59
CA MET A 178 7.68 -8.08 -8.72
C MET A 178 6.95 -8.56 -7.46
N TYR A 179 7.03 -9.86 -7.20
CA TYR A 179 6.58 -10.47 -5.96
C TYR A 179 7.80 -10.95 -5.15
N ARG A 180 7.81 -10.66 -3.85
CA ARG A 180 8.80 -11.11 -2.89
C ARG A 180 8.12 -11.70 -1.66
N GLN A 181 8.71 -12.77 -1.15
CA GLN A 181 8.28 -13.41 0.09
C GLN A 181 9.49 -13.52 1.01
N ILE A 182 9.35 -13.02 2.23
CA ILE A 182 10.37 -13.08 3.28
C ILE A 182 10.22 -14.45 3.95
N ALA A 183 11.22 -15.31 3.75
CA ALA A 183 11.21 -16.69 4.24
C ALA A 183 11.23 -16.74 5.77
N GLY A 184 10.42 -17.62 6.35
CA GLY A 184 10.32 -17.85 7.80
C GLY A 184 9.80 -16.65 8.63
N ALA A 185 9.47 -15.53 8.02
CA ALA A 185 9.05 -14.33 8.74
C ALA A 185 7.56 -14.37 9.10
N PRO A 186 7.17 -13.86 10.29
CA PRO A 186 5.77 -13.63 10.66
C PRO A 186 5.28 -12.27 10.15
N HIS A 187 4.03 -11.90 10.44
CA HIS A 187 3.48 -10.57 10.10
C HIS A 187 4.31 -9.42 10.69
N PHE A 188 4.71 -9.56 11.96
CA PHE A 188 5.51 -8.55 12.64
C PHE A 188 6.99 -8.85 12.42
N LEU A 189 7.54 -8.23 11.37
CA LEU A 189 8.93 -8.44 10.97
C LEU A 189 9.93 -8.06 12.06
N THR A 190 11.09 -8.71 12.01
CA THR A 190 12.25 -8.24 12.76
C THR A 190 12.66 -6.85 12.26
N PRO A 191 13.33 -6.02 13.08
CA PRO A 191 13.84 -4.73 12.62
C PRO A 191 14.73 -4.83 11.38
N GLU A 192 15.52 -5.91 11.26
CA GLU A 192 16.39 -6.13 10.09
C GLU A 192 15.57 -6.40 8.83
N ASP A 193 14.60 -7.31 8.90
CA ASP A 193 13.74 -7.63 7.75
C ASP A 193 12.86 -6.45 7.35
N TRP A 194 12.37 -5.68 8.33
CA TRP A 194 11.64 -4.44 8.08
C TRP A 194 12.50 -3.42 7.34
N LEU A 195 13.73 -3.16 7.81
CA LEU A 195 14.65 -2.23 7.15
C LEU A 195 15.01 -2.68 5.74
N ARG A 196 15.18 -3.99 5.51
CA ARG A 196 15.42 -4.56 4.18
C ARG A 196 14.22 -4.32 3.27
N ALA A 197 13.01 -4.63 3.73
CA ALA A 197 11.77 -4.43 2.97
C ALA A 197 11.53 -2.95 2.61
N VAL A 198 11.78 -2.03 3.55
CA VAL A 198 11.70 -0.58 3.29
C VAL A 198 12.77 -0.14 2.26
N GLY A 199 13.98 -0.68 2.34
CA GLY A 199 15.03 -0.42 1.35
C GLY A 199 14.64 -0.87 -0.07
N GLU A 200 14.04 -2.07 -0.19
CA GLU A 200 13.50 -2.56 -1.46
C GLU A 200 12.36 -1.68 -1.98
N ALA A 201 11.47 -1.22 -1.09
CA ALA A 201 10.38 -0.30 -1.44
C ALA A 201 10.90 1.03 -2.01
N ILE A 202 11.92 1.61 -1.37
CA ILE A 202 12.58 2.84 -1.84
C ILE A 202 13.22 2.61 -3.20
N ALA A 203 14.01 1.54 -3.37
CA ALA A 203 14.68 1.23 -4.62
C ALA A 203 13.67 1.02 -5.77
N TRP A 204 12.55 0.36 -5.49
CA TRP A 204 11.47 0.17 -6.46
C TRP A 204 10.86 1.50 -6.91
N LEU A 205 10.48 2.36 -5.98
CA LEU A 205 9.89 3.66 -6.31
C LEU A 205 10.90 4.61 -6.94
N GLN A 206 12.19 4.55 -6.59
CA GLN A 206 13.24 5.30 -7.29
C GLN A 206 13.36 4.91 -8.76
N ARG A 207 13.05 3.66 -9.10
CA ARG A 207 13.12 3.19 -10.48
C ARG A 207 11.92 3.62 -11.32
N PHE A 208 10.74 3.72 -10.72
CA PHE A 208 9.49 3.82 -11.47
C PHE A 208 8.64 5.06 -11.18
N ALA A 209 8.95 5.80 -10.11
CA ALA A 209 8.24 7.01 -9.69
C ALA A 209 9.16 8.21 -9.39
N LYS A 210 10.48 8.04 -9.48
CA LYS A 210 11.46 9.14 -9.49
C LYS A 210 11.88 9.43 -10.92
#